data_AF-A0AAV0J644-F1
#
_entry.id   AF-A0AAV0J644-F1
#
_cell.length_a   1.000
_cell.length_b   1.000
_cell.length_c   1.000
_cell.angle_alpha   90.00
_cell.angle_beta   90.00
_cell.angle_gamma   90.00
#
_symmetry.space_group_name_H-M   'P 1'
#
loop_
_entity.id
_entity.type
_entity.pdbx_description
1 polymer ?
#
loop_
_entity_poly.entity_id
_entity_poly.type
_entity_poly.pdbx_seq_one_letter_code
_entity_poly.pdbx_strand_id
1 'polypeptide(L)'
;MQKHLDALKHSQEIECCVCLDKVLFKSTAAERKFGLLSECDHPFCIGCIRNWRSSSPTPGTEPSSMSRTCPVCRKLSYFVVPSVIWYSCQEEKTEIIDNYKAKLRQVLFLLLLEYFFCIEPIFIVYHNLFLCVLTLFYD
;
A
#
# COMPACT_ATOMS: atom_id res chain seq x y z
N MET A 1 6.26 -2.16 -25.44
CA MET A 1 7.55 -1.57 -24.99
C MET A 1 7.47 -0.04 -24.87
N GLN A 2 7.00 0.68 -25.90
CA GLN A 2 6.92 2.14 -25.91
C GLN A 2 6.11 2.73 -24.73
N LYS A 3 4.89 2.23 -24.49
CA LYS A 3 4.01 2.66 -23.37
C LYS A 3 4.69 2.64 -22.00
N HIS A 4 5.52 1.63 -21.73
CA HIS A 4 6.21 1.50 -20.44
C HIS A 4 7.34 2.53 -20.27
N LEU A 5 8.07 2.82 -21.35
CA LEU A 5 9.11 3.85 -21.33
C LEU A 5 8.50 5.24 -21.13
N ASP A 6 7.37 5.51 -21.76
CA ASP A 6 6.67 6.80 -21.62
C ASP A 6 6.11 6.98 -20.20
N ALA A 7 5.55 5.92 -19.61
CA ALA A 7 5.12 5.93 -18.20
C ALA A 7 6.30 6.19 -17.25
N LEU A 8 7.47 5.59 -17.49
CA LEU A 8 8.68 5.86 -16.69
C LEU A 8 9.19 7.29 -16.85
N LYS A 9 9.14 7.87 -18.05
CA LYS A 9 9.51 9.27 -18.28
C LYS A 9 8.57 10.20 -17.54
N HIS A 10 7.26 10.00 -17.67
CA HIS A 10 6.26 10.76 -16.94
C HIS A 10 6.48 10.68 -15.42
N SER A 11 6.73 9.47 -14.91
CA SER A 11 6.97 9.23 -13.48
C SER A 11 8.18 9.98 -12.92
N GLN A 12 9.18 10.29 -13.73
CA GLN A 12 10.38 11.03 -13.26
C GLN A 12 10.05 12.46 -12.83
N GLU A 13 8.98 13.03 -13.36
CA GLU A 13 8.61 14.42 -13.07
C GLU A 13 7.69 14.56 -11.87
N ILE A 14 7.21 13.45 -11.31
CA ILE A 14 6.22 13.46 -10.22
C ILE A 14 6.90 13.74 -8.87
N GLU A 15 6.41 14.78 -8.21
CA GLU A 15 6.84 15.25 -6.90
C GLU A 15 5.91 14.78 -5.79
N CYS A 16 6.48 14.55 -4.60
CA CYS A 16 5.69 14.20 -3.42
C CYS A 16 4.98 15.45 -2.85
N CYS A 17 3.67 15.38 -2.59
CA CYS A 17 2.92 16.49 -1.98
C CYS A 17 3.34 16.85 -0.53
N VAL A 18 4.21 16.08 0.11
CA VAL A 18 4.65 16.31 1.51
C VAL A 18 6.06 16.89 1.57
N CYS A 19 7.03 16.22 0.93
CA CYS A 19 8.43 16.68 0.93
C CYS A 19 8.83 17.48 -0.31
N LEU A 20 7.94 17.58 -1.32
CA LEU A 20 8.16 18.30 -2.59
C LEU A 20 9.32 17.76 -3.46
N ASP A 21 10.03 16.73 -3.02
CA ASP A 21 11.04 16.08 -3.84
C ASP A 21 10.43 15.18 -4.92
N LYS A 22 11.10 15.12 -6.08
CA LYS A 22 10.83 14.11 -7.11
C LYS A 22 11.04 12.71 -6.57
N VAL A 23 10.01 11.88 -6.62
CA VAL A 23 9.99 10.57 -5.93
C VAL A 23 11.06 9.63 -6.47
N LEU A 24 11.24 9.59 -7.80
CA LEU A 24 12.22 8.69 -8.42
C LEU A 24 13.67 9.15 -8.30
N PHE A 25 13.92 10.36 -7.80
CA PHE A 25 15.27 10.91 -7.58
C PHE A 25 15.74 10.76 -6.12
N LYS A 26 14.97 10.09 -5.26
CA LYS A 26 15.38 9.79 -3.88
C LYS A 26 16.71 9.01 -3.84
N SER A 27 17.45 9.16 -2.75
CA SER A 27 18.82 8.64 -2.65
C SER A 27 18.90 7.12 -2.82
N THR A 28 18.02 6.37 -2.15
CA THR A 28 18.04 4.91 -2.14
C THR A 28 16.99 4.30 -3.07
N ALA A 29 17.28 3.14 -3.67
CA ALA A 29 16.32 2.40 -4.49
C ALA A 29 15.05 1.98 -3.71
N ALA A 30 15.16 1.82 -2.39
CA ALA A 30 14.02 1.49 -1.54
C ALA A 30 13.01 2.65 -1.43
N GLU A 31 13.49 3.89 -1.48
CA GLU A 31 12.70 5.11 -1.36
C GLU A 31 12.17 5.65 -2.70
N ARG A 32 12.75 5.20 -3.83
CA ARG A 32 12.32 5.51 -5.20
C ARG A 32 11.03 4.78 -5.59
N LYS A 33 10.01 4.90 -4.74
CA LYS A 33 8.69 4.32 -4.92
C LYS A 33 7.64 5.33 -4.52
N PHE A 34 6.59 5.40 -5.32
CA PHE A 34 5.35 6.08 -4.99
C PHE A 34 4.60 5.28 -3.94
N GLY A 35 3.90 5.98 -3.05
CA GLY A 35 2.89 5.40 -2.18
C GLY A 35 1.51 5.86 -2.63
N LEU A 36 0.80 5.00 -3.36
CA LEU A 36 -0.52 5.30 -3.90
C LEU A 36 -1.60 5.06 -2.85
N LEU A 37 -2.62 5.93 -2.84
CA LEU A 37 -3.85 5.75 -2.08
C LEU A 37 -5.00 5.42 -3.04
N SER A 38 -5.94 4.59 -2.60
CA SER A 38 -7.09 4.17 -3.42
C SER A 38 -8.03 5.35 -3.74
N GLU A 39 -8.34 6.17 -2.73
CA GLU A 39 -9.43 7.15 -2.79
C GLU A 39 -9.06 8.50 -3.42
N CYS A 40 -7.78 8.74 -3.74
CA CYS A 40 -7.33 10.01 -4.33
C CYS A 40 -6.05 9.88 -5.15
N ASP A 41 -5.73 10.92 -5.91
CA ASP A 41 -4.61 10.94 -6.86
C ASP A 41 -3.43 11.81 -6.39
N HIS A 42 -3.31 12.03 -5.09
CA HIS A 42 -2.21 12.81 -4.53
C HIS A 42 -0.91 11.98 -4.52
N PRO A 43 0.18 12.49 -5.13
CA PRO A 43 1.46 11.80 -5.15
C PRO A 43 2.20 11.87 -3.83
N PHE A 44 2.68 10.72 -3.36
CA PHE A 44 3.54 10.61 -2.20
C PHE A 44 4.75 9.74 -2.50
N CYS A 45 5.93 10.09 -1.96
CA CYS A 45 7.00 9.11 -1.84
C CYS A 45 6.65 8.11 -0.73
N ILE A 46 7.14 6.88 -0.86
CA ILE A 46 6.81 5.80 0.07
C ILE A 46 7.24 6.12 1.51
N GLY A 47 8.32 6.88 1.69
CA GLY A 47 8.80 7.30 3.02
C GLY A 47 7.82 8.24 3.72
N CYS A 48 7.34 9.28 3.04
CA CYS A 48 6.43 10.27 3.62
C CYS A 48 5.10 9.65 4.04
N ILE A 49 4.47 8.84 3.17
CA ILE A 49 3.17 8.25 3.50
C ILE A 49 3.27 7.15 4.57
N ARG A 50 4.41 6.45 4.65
CA ARG A 50 4.68 5.52 5.76
C ARG A 50 4.82 6.28 7.08
N ASN A 51 5.61 7.35 7.11
CA ASN A 51 5.78 8.16 8.32
C ASN A 51 4.44 8.73 8.80
N TRP A 52 3.60 9.22 7.87
CA TRP A 52 2.25 9.67 8.17
C TRP A 52 1.40 8.58 8.85
N ARG A 53 1.42 7.36 8.31
CA ARG A 53 0.69 6.22 8.87
C ARG A 53 1.28 5.69 10.18
N SER A 54 2.59 5.81 10.38
CA SER A 54 3.30 5.43 11.61
C SER A 54 3.11 6.44 12.74
N SER A 55 2.59 7.63 12.45
CA SER A 55 2.26 8.63 13.44
C SER A 55 0.95 8.22 14.15
N SER A 56 1.03 7.23 15.05
CA SER A 56 -0.06 6.94 15.99
C SER A 56 0.01 7.91 17.17
N PRO A 57 -1.12 8.27 17.80
CA PRO A 57 -1.08 9.09 18.99
C PRO A 57 -0.39 8.34 20.13
N THR A 58 0.10 9.13 21.09
CA THR A 58 0.60 8.69 22.39
C THR A 58 -0.29 7.60 23.03
N PRO A 59 0.29 6.66 23.82
CA PRO A 59 -0.48 5.62 24.48
C PRO A 59 -1.60 6.24 25.34
N GLY A 60 -2.86 5.92 25.03
CA GLY A 60 -4.05 6.44 25.75
C GLY A 60 -5.03 7.28 24.93
N THR A 61 -4.78 7.52 23.64
CA THR A 61 -5.76 8.13 22.72
C THR A 61 -6.19 7.10 21.68
N GLU A 62 -7.50 7.02 21.41
CA GLU A 62 -8.10 6.20 20.34
C GLU A 62 -7.28 6.29 19.04
N PRO A 63 -7.10 5.20 18.27
CA PRO A 63 -6.33 5.23 17.04
C PRO A 63 -6.89 6.30 16.12
N SER A 64 -6.17 7.42 16.00
CA SER A 64 -6.67 8.57 15.24
C SER A 64 -6.88 8.13 13.80
N SER A 65 -8.14 8.07 13.36
CA SER A 65 -8.53 7.81 11.97
C SER A 65 -7.74 8.67 10.98
N MET A 66 -7.22 9.81 11.44
CA MET A 66 -6.28 10.71 10.76
C MET A 66 -5.08 10.02 10.11
N SER A 67 -4.46 9.01 10.75
CA SER A 67 -3.27 8.32 10.17
C SER A 67 -3.62 7.49 8.94
N ARG A 68 -4.89 7.09 8.79
CA ARG A 68 -5.43 6.39 7.61
C ARG A 68 -6.03 7.32 6.57
N THR A 69 -5.87 8.64 6.74
CA THR A 69 -6.35 9.62 5.75
C THR A 69 -5.22 10.09 4.84
N CYS A 70 -5.58 10.56 3.64
CA CYS A 70 -4.66 11.29 2.77
C CYS A 70 -4.16 12.57 3.47
N PRO A 71 -2.84 12.84 3.53
CA PRO A 71 -2.28 14.07 4.11
C PRO A 71 -2.84 15.36 3.49
N VAL A 72 -3.27 15.31 2.22
CA VAL A 72 -3.74 16.48 1.46
C VAL A 72 -5.26 16.64 1.57
N CYS A 73 -6.03 15.67 1.08
CA CYS A 73 -7.48 15.79 0.97
C CYS A 73 -8.28 15.09 2.07
N ARG A 74 -7.59 14.46 3.03
CA ARG A 74 -8.19 13.75 4.17
C ARG A 74 -9.17 12.60 3.84
N LYS A 75 -9.31 12.22 2.57
CA LYS A 75 -10.04 11.00 2.20
C LYS A 75 -9.41 9.79 2.90
N LEU A 76 -10.26 8.97 3.49
CA LEU A 76 -9.87 7.77 4.21
C LEU A 76 -9.42 6.69 3.22
N SER A 77 -8.21 6.16 3.35
CA SER A 77 -7.71 5.07 2.51
C SER A 77 -6.93 4.09 3.38
N TYR A 78 -7.39 2.84 3.43
CA TYR A 78 -6.84 1.86 4.38
C TYR A 78 -5.49 1.28 3.97
N PHE A 79 -5.13 1.33 2.69
CA PHE A 79 -3.94 0.69 2.16
C PHE A 79 -3.05 1.68 1.40
N VAL A 80 -1.73 1.47 1.48
CA VAL A 80 -0.76 2.12 0.58
C VAL A 80 -0.30 1.09 -0.42
N VAL A 81 -0.40 1.42 -1.70
CA VAL A 81 0.14 0.58 -2.77
C VAL A 81 1.49 1.16 -3.22
N PRO A 82 2.61 0.47 -2.95
CA PRO A 82 3.91 0.89 -3.46
C PRO A 82 4.02 0.65 -4.98
N SER A 83 4.46 1.65 -5.72
CA SER A 83 4.69 1.55 -7.18
C SER A 83 5.97 2.26 -7.61
N VAL A 84 6.62 1.79 -8.67
CA VAL A 84 7.75 2.47 -9.33
C VAL A 84 7.33 3.29 -10.55
N ILE A 85 6.05 3.18 -10.93
CA ILE A 85 5.44 3.92 -12.04
C ILE A 85 4.25 4.70 -11.50
N TRP A 86 4.15 5.95 -11.93
CA TRP A 86 2.96 6.78 -11.78
C TRP A 86 2.02 6.55 -12.97
N TYR A 87 0.74 6.32 -12.70
CA TYR A 87 -0.27 6.08 -13.73
C TYR A 87 -0.62 7.38 -14.46
N SER A 88 -1.05 7.26 -15.71
CA SER A 88 -1.54 8.41 -16.49
C SER A 88 -3.07 8.48 -16.54
N CYS A 89 -3.76 7.38 -16.25
CA CYS A 89 -5.22 7.32 -16.21
C CYS A 89 -5.73 6.45 -15.06
N GLN A 90 -7.04 6.54 -14.78
CA GLN A 90 -7.66 5.87 -13.64
C GLN A 90 -7.70 4.34 -13.81
N GLU A 91 -7.79 3.86 -15.04
CA GLU A 91 -7.77 2.43 -15.38
C GLU A 91 -6.40 1.83 -15.00
N GLU A 92 -5.31 2.51 -15.33
CA GLU A 92 -3.94 2.10 -14.96
C GLU A 92 -3.74 2.11 -13.45
N LYS A 93 -4.30 3.11 -12.74
CA LYS A 93 -4.27 3.14 -11.28
C LYS A 93 -4.92 1.88 -10.69
N THR A 94 -6.10 1.55 -11.20
CA THR A 94 -6.89 0.40 -10.75
C THR A 94 -6.13 -0.90 -11.01
N GLU A 95 -5.54 -1.05 -12.20
CA GLU A 95 -4.69 -2.20 -12.54
C GLU A 95 -3.50 -2.36 -11.58
N ILE A 96 -2.81 -1.27 -11.24
CA ILE A 96 -1.69 -1.31 -10.27
C ILE A 96 -2.18 -1.77 -8.89
N ILE A 97 -3.31 -1.23 -8.42
CA ILE A 97 -3.89 -1.58 -7.12
C ILE A 97 -4.31 -3.05 -7.08
N ASP A 98 -5.01 -3.52 -8.11
CA ASP A 98 -5.54 -4.88 -8.17
C ASP A 98 -4.44 -5.92 -8.29
N ASN A 99 -3.42 -5.65 -9.11
CA ASN A 99 -2.24 -6.51 -9.20
C ASN A 99 -1.50 -6.60 -7.86
N TYR A 100 -1.40 -5.49 -7.13
CA TYR A 100 -0.79 -5.48 -5.80
C TYR A 100 -1.62 -6.30 -4.81
N LYS A 101 -2.94 -6.10 -4.76
CA LYS A 101 -3.85 -6.89 -3.93
C LYS A 101 -3.79 -8.39 -4.27
N ALA A 102 -3.74 -8.75 -5.55
CA ALA A 102 -3.63 -10.13 -5.99
C ALA A 102 -2.33 -10.80 -5.52
N LYS A 103 -1.19 -10.10 -5.63
CA LYS A 103 0.09 -10.58 -5.10
C LYS A 103 0.08 -10.76 -3.59
N LEU A 104 -0.54 -9.83 -2.86
CA LEU A 104 -0.71 -9.97 -1.40
C LEU A 104 -1.55 -11.20 -1.04
N ARG A 105 -2.66 -11.44 -1.75
CA ARG A 105 -3.48 -12.64 -1.56
C ARG A 105 -2.68 -13.91 -1.82
N GLN A 106 -1.87 -13.93 -2.88
CA GLN A 106 -1.02 -15.08 -3.19
C GLN A 106 0.02 -15.34 -2.09
N VAL A 107 0.72 -14.30 -1.62
CA VAL A 107 1.70 -14.44 -0.53
C VAL A 107 1.03 -14.88 0.77
N LEU A 108 -0.10 -14.28 1.13
CA LEU A 108 -0.86 -14.68 2.31
C LEU A 108 -1.32 -16.14 2.22
N PHE A 109 -1.81 -16.57 1.06
CA PHE A 109 -2.21 -17.95 0.82
C PHE A 109 -1.03 -18.94 0.97
N LEU A 110 0.14 -18.61 0.43
CA LEU A 110 1.35 -19.44 0.58
C LEU A 110 1.79 -19.54 2.04
N LEU A 111 1.80 -18.43 2.78
CA LEU A 111 2.12 -18.43 4.21
C LEU A 111 1.12 -19.26 5.01
N LEU A 112 -0.17 -19.22 4.66
CA LEU A 112 -1.21 -20.03 5.28
C LEU A 112 -1.04 -21.53 4.97
N LEU A 113 -0.63 -21.89 3.76
CA LEU A 113 -0.34 -23.28 3.41
C LEU A 113 0.90 -23.82 4.15
N GLU A 114 1.97 -23.03 4.27
CA GLU A 114 3.13 -23.38 5.08
C GLU A 114 2.75 -23.54 6.57
N TYR A 115 1.91 -22.64 7.10
CA TYR A 115 1.41 -22.75 8.47
C TYR A 115 0.49 -23.98 8.68
N PHE A 116 -0.34 -24.32 7.68
CA PHE A 116 -1.24 -25.48 7.72
C PHE A 116 -0.48 -26.81 7.64
N PHE A 117 0.57 -26.90 6.82
CA PHE A 117 1.44 -28.10 6.78
C PHE A 117 2.35 -28.26 7.99
N CYS A 118 2.57 -27.19 8.78
CA CYS A 118 3.42 -27.23 9.97
C CYS A 118 2.64 -27.51 11.28
N ILE A 119 1.29 -27.53 11.25
CA ILE A 119 0.43 -27.78 12.43
C ILE A 119 -0.42 -29.04 12.23
N GLU A 120 0.25 -30.17 12.02
CA GLU A 120 -0.26 -31.47 12.46
C GLU A 120 0.37 -31.69 13.86
N PRO A 121 -0.32 -31.56 15.03
CA PRO A 121 -1.75 -31.52 15.32
C PRO A 121 -2.15 -30.48 16.42
N ILE A 122 -2.39 -29.20 16.07
CA ILE A 122 -2.97 -28.19 17.01
C ILE A 122 -4.08 -27.42 16.29
N PHE A 123 -4.95 -28.12 15.58
CA PHE A 123 -5.98 -27.52 14.73
C PHE A 123 -7.36 -27.58 15.37
N ILE A 124 -7.55 -27.03 16.59
CA ILE A 124 -8.90 -26.84 17.16
C ILE A 124 -9.14 -25.43 17.73
N VAL A 125 -8.12 -24.59 17.95
CA VAL A 125 -8.35 -23.33 18.71
C VAL A 125 -8.49 -22.06 17.84
N TYR A 126 -7.96 -22.02 16.61
CA TYR A 126 -7.83 -20.77 15.84
C TYR A 126 -8.79 -20.57 14.65
N HIS A 127 -9.88 -21.35 14.57
CA HIS A 127 -10.87 -21.20 13.50
C HIS A 127 -11.49 -19.78 13.45
N ASN A 128 -11.65 -19.13 14.61
CA ASN A 128 -12.25 -17.78 14.69
C ASN A 128 -11.30 -16.64 14.28
N LEU A 129 -9.98 -16.82 14.38
CA LEU A 129 -9.02 -15.79 13.95
C LEU A 129 -8.77 -15.84 12.44
N PHE A 130 -8.82 -17.05 11.84
CA PHE A 130 -8.69 -17.25 10.40
C PHE A 130 -9.85 -16.60 9.62
N LEU A 131 -11.08 -16.73 10.12
CA LEU A 131 -12.27 -16.07 9.56
C LEU A 131 -12.17 -14.54 9.63
N CYS A 132 -11.61 -13.98 10.70
CA CYS A 132 -11.45 -12.53 10.88
C CYS A 132 -10.45 -11.92 9.88
N VAL A 133 -9.38 -12.64 9.54
CA VAL A 133 -8.44 -12.21 8.47
C VAL A 133 -9.11 -12.30 7.11
N LEU A 134 -9.93 -13.33 6.84
CA LEU A 134 -10.65 -13.45 5.56
C LEU A 134 -11.67 -12.31 5.34
N THR A 135 -12.38 -11.85 6.38
CA THR A 135 -13.38 -10.77 6.22
C THR A 135 -12.74 -9.42 5.91
N LEU A 136 -11.54 -9.15 6.40
CA LEU A 136 -10.82 -7.88 6.13
C LEU A 136 -10.19 -7.79 4.71
N PHE A 137 -10.25 -8.87 3.92
CA PHE A 137 -9.73 -8.92 2.55
C PHE A 137 -10.83 -9.05 1.47
N TYR A 138 -12.11 -9.18 1.86
CA TYR A 138 -13.25 -9.44 0.96
C TYR A 138 -14.29 -8.30 0.85
N ASP A 139 -14.03 -7.12 1.41
CA ASP A 139 -14.75 -5.86 1.12
C ASP A 139 -13.85 -4.87 0.36
#